data_AF-A0A0S8DUI4-F1
#
_entry.id   AF-A0A0S8DUI4-F1
#
_cell.length_a   1.000
_cell.length_b   1.000
_cell.length_c   1.000
_cell.angle_alpha   90.00
_cell.angle_beta   90.00
_cell.angle_gamma   90.00
#
_symmetry.space_group_name_H-M   'P 1'
#
loop_
_entity.id
_entity.type
_entity.pdbx_description
1 polymer ?
#
loop_
_entity_poly.entity_id
_entity_poly.type
_entity_poly.pdbx_seq_one_letter_code
_entity_poly.pdbx_strand_id
1 'polypeptide(L)'
;MFKNIKAPTLTKIILVIICMSSLIYLGAAVLQSYSLKHTIDRRRKELRIYKREGLGKLEKERLGLERQSGVLTRYYKEMVQTLSSKPRTRMPKEADPLKFKEELYKAQTKLKQDGSSINFQFPPSLGFAKYEREIPSTSELLIGVKQLDIIQQICGLMVESKVPEVTAIEFEEAKDVMRGSDIAYKE
;
A
#
# COMPACT_ATOMS: atom_id res chain seq x y z
N MET A 1 8.50 78.64 30.73
CA MET A 1 7.66 79.65 30.05
C MET A 1 6.28 79.75 30.70
N PHE A 2 6.22 79.93 32.03
CA PHE A 2 4.98 80.05 32.80
C PHE A 2 5.20 80.97 34.01
N LYS A 3 5.50 82.25 33.76
CA LYS A 3 5.44 83.31 34.78
C LYS A 3 4.31 84.24 34.34
N ASN A 4 3.24 84.33 35.13
CA ASN A 4 1.97 85.08 34.93
C ASN A 4 0.70 84.30 34.54
N ILE A 5 0.56 83.03 34.94
CA ILE A 5 -0.77 82.38 34.94
C ILE A 5 -1.36 82.49 36.35
N LYS A 6 -2.53 83.12 36.48
CA LYS A 6 -3.25 83.20 37.76
C LYS A 6 -3.59 81.78 38.25
N ALA A 7 -3.44 81.49 39.54
CA ALA A 7 -3.73 80.19 40.14
C ALA A 7 -5.06 79.51 39.69
N PRO A 8 -6.19 80.24 39.51
CA PRO A 8 -7.44 79.62 39.02
C PRO A 8 -7.41 79.20 37.55
N THR A 9 -6.56 79.80 36.72
CA THR A 9 -6.38 79.40 35.31
C THR A 9 -5.48 78.18 35.18
N LEU A 10 -4.46 78.05 36.04
CA LEU A 10 -3.55 76.90 36.03
C LEU A 10 -4.25 75.61 36.49
N THR A 11 -5.10 75.71 37.52
CA THR A 11 -5.90 74.59 38.05
C THR A 11 -6.90 74.06 37.02
N LYS A 12 -7.58 74.94 36.26
CA LYS A 12 -8.48 74.52 35.17
C LYS A 12 -7.75 73.74 34.07
N ILE A 13 -6.55 74.18 33.67
CA ILE A 13 -5.74 73.50 32.64
C ILE A 13 -5.32 72.11 33.11
N ILE A 14 -4.86 71.99 34.36
CA ILE A 14 -4.47 70.69 34.94
C ILE A 14 -5.67 69.73 34.98
N LEU A 15 -6.85 70.22 35.36
CA LEU A 15 -8.08 69.42 35.39
C LEU A 15 -8.47 68.91 34.00
N VAL A 16 -8.35 69.75 32.95
CA VAL A 16 -8.59 69.35 31.56
C VAL A 16 -7.59 68.27 31.13
N ILE A 17 -6.30 68.40 31.48
CA ILE A 17 -5.28 67.41 31.13
C ILE A 17 -5.56 66.06 31.80
N ILE A 18 -5.99 66.06 33.07
CA ILE A 18 -6.34 64.84 33.81
C ILE A 18 -7.59 64.18 33.20
N CYS A 19 -8.62 64.96 32.86
CA CYS A 19 -9.80 64.42 32.19
C CYS A 19 -9.46 63.84 30.81
N MET A 20 -8.66 64.54 30.01
CA MET A 20 -8.26 64.07 28.68
C MET A 20 -7.38 62.82 28.73
N SER A 21 -6.42 62.74 29.66
CA SER A 21 -5.59 61.55 29.81
C SER A 21 -6.43 60.34 30.24
N SER A 22 -7.40 60.52 31.14
CA SER A 22 -8.31 59.44 31.55
C SER A 22 -9.16 58.90 30.37
N LEU A 23 -9.64 59.78 29.49
CA LEU A 23 -10.39 59.39 28.28
C LEU A 23 -9.52 58.62 27.27
N ILE A 24 -8.25 59.01 27.12
CA ILE A 24 -7.29 58.32 26.25
C ILE A 24 -6.99 56.91 26.79
N TYR A 25 -6.76 56.79 28.10
CA TYR A 25 -6.55 55.47 28.72
C TYR A 25 -7.77 54.56 28.59
N LEU A 26 -8.98 55.11 28.75
CA LEU A 26 -10.22 54.37 28.57
C LEU A 26 -10.38 53.90 27.11
N GLY A 27 -10.13 54.79 26.14
CA GLY A 27 -10.18 54.44 24.72
C GLY A 27 -9.17 53.37 24.33
N ALA A 28 -7.94 53.45 24.84
CA ALA A 28 -6.89 52.45 24.62
C ALA A 28 -7.26 51.09 25.24
N ALA A 29 -7.82 51.06 26.46
CA ALA A 29 -8.26 49.83 27.12
C ALA A 29 -9.40 49.15 26.35
N VAL A 30 -10.38 49.93 25.86
CA VAL A 30 -11.48 49.40 25.04
C VAL A 30 -10.95 48.82 23.73
N LEU A 31 -10.05 49.52 23.03
CA LEU A 31 -9.43 49.02 21.79
C LEU A 31 -8.62 47.74 22.01
N GLN A 32 -7.84 47.66 23.07
CA GLN A 32 -7.10 46.44 23.43
C GLN A 32 -8.05 45.28 23.75
N SER A 33 -9.12 45.52 24.52
CA SER A 33 -10.09 44.48 24.84
C SER A 33 -10.81 43.96 23.58
N TYR A 34 -11.11 44.85 22.63
CA TYR A 34 -11.76 44.50 21.38
C TYR A 34 -10.84 43.69 20.46
N SER A 35 -9.55 44.08 20.34
CA SER A 35 -8.58 43.36 19.53
C SER A 35 -8.26 41.97 20.09
N LEU A 36 -8.16 41.84 21.42
CA LEU A 36 -8.02 40.56 22.12
C LEU A 36 -9.24 39.66 21.87
N LYS A 37 -10.45 40.19 22.04
CA LYS A 37 -11.69 39.44 21.78
C LYS A 37 -11.76 38.94 20.33
N HIS A 38 -11.44 39.80 19.37
CA HIS A 38 -11.44 39.44 17.96
C HIS A 38 -10.37 38.39 17.61
N THR A 39 -9.21 38.46 18.25
CA THR A 39 -8.13 37.48 18.08
C THR A 39 -8.52 36.12 18.66
N ILE A 40 -9.11 36.11 19.86
CA ILE A 40 -9.62 34.90 20.50
C ILE A 40 -10.72 34.25 19.65
N ASP A 41 -11.67 35.05 19.13
CA ASP A 41 -12.74 34.53 18.29
C ASP A 41 -12.23 33.98 16.96
N ARG A 42 -11.23 34.62 16.35
CA ARG A 42 -10.56 34.11 15.14
C ARG A 42 -9.87 32.77 15.42
N ARG A 43 -9.08 32.67 16.49
CA ARG A 43 -8.43 31.41 16.89
C ARG A 43 -9.43 30.31 17.24
N ARG A 44 -10.55 30.63 17.90
CA ARG A 44 -11.64 29.67 18.17
C ARG A 44 -12.35 29.19 16.91
N LYS A 45 -12.46 30.01 15.88
CA LYS A 45 -12.99 29.60 14.56
C LYS A 45 -12.01 28.67 13.85
N GLU A 46 -10.72 29.04 13.80
CA GLU A 46 -9.66 28.20 13.22
C GLU A 46 -9.60 26.82 13.88
N LEU A 47 -9.67 26.75 15.21
CA LEU A 47 -9.70 25.47 15.95
C LEU A 47 -10.94 24.62 15.63
N ARG A 48 -12.11 25.25 15.47
CA ARG A 48 -13.35 24.56 15.12
C ARG A 48 -13.30 23.98 13.71
N ILE A 49 -12.73 24.73 12.75
CA ILE A 49 -12.51 24.26 11.39
C ILE A 49 -11.55 23.07 11.39
N TYR A 50 -10.41 23.19 12.08
CA TYR A 50 -9.45 22.08 12.20
C TYR A 50 -10.05 20.82 12.85
N LYS A 51 -10.85 20.99 13.91
CA LYS A 51 -11.55 19.86 14.57
C LYS A 51 -12.57 19.19 13.64
N ARG A 52 -13.20 19.94 12.72
CA ARG A 52 -14.23 19.39 11.82
C ARG A 52 -13.64 18.78 10.56
N GLU A 53 -12.70 19.48 9.92
CA GLU A 53 -12.14 19.11 8.62
C GLU A 53 -10.88 18.24 8.76
N GLY A 54 -10.02 18.54 9.75
CA GLY A 54 -8.79 17.78 9.99
C GLY A 54 -9.06 16.39 10.58
N LEU A 55 -9.88 16.29 11.63
CA LEU A 55 -10.23 14.99 12.23
C LEU A 55 -11.05 14.11 11.27
N GLY A 56 -12.00 14.70 10.54
CA GLY A 56 -12.79 13.96 9.56
C GLY A 56 -11.96 13.42 8.39
N LYS A 57 -10.90 14.14 7.98
CA LYS A 57 -9.95 13.65 6.97
C LYS A 57 -9.07 12.52 7.52
N LEU A 58 -8.54 12.67 8.74
CA LEU A 58 -7.74 11.64 9.40
C LEU A 58 -8.54 10.34 9.61
N GLU A 59 -9.81 10.44 9.99
CA GLU A 59 -10.66 9.27 10.22
C GLU A 59 -11.00 8.54 8.91
N LYS A 60 -11.22 9.28 7.82
CA LYS A 60 -11.36 8.69 6.48
C LYS A 60 -10.10 7.98 6.02
N GLU A 61 -8.93 8.59 6.22
CA GLU A 61 -7.64 7.97 5.87
C GLU A 61 -7.37 6.73 6.72
N ARG A 62 -7.66 6.78 8.04
CA ARG A 62 -7.57 5.62 8.94
C ARG A 62 -8.47 4.48 8.46
N LEU A 63 -9.74 4.75 8.16
CA LEU A 63 -10.67 3.73 7.66
C LEU A 63 -10.24 3.16 6.31
N GLY A 64 -9.63 3.98 5.44
CA GLY A 64 -9.04 3.54 4.18
C GLY A 64 -7.88 2.57 4.39
N LEU A 65 -6.93 2.95 5.25
CA LEU A 65 -5.78 2.12 5.62
C LEU A 65 -6.20 0.82 6.32
N GLU A 66 -7.20 0.87 7.19
CA GLU A 66 -7.72 -0.31 7.90
C GLU A 66 -8.37 -1.31 6.94
N ARG A 67 -9.13 -0.82 5.94
CA ARG A 67 -9.65 -1.68 4.86
C ARG A 67 -8.54 -2.30 4.02
N GLN A 68 -7.54 -1.51 3.62
CA GLN A 68 -6.41 -2.01 2.83
C GLN A 68 -5.59 -3.04 3.62
N SER A 69 -5.35 -2.79 4.90
CA SER A 69 -4.70 -3.74 5.81
C SER A 69 -5.50 -5.04 5.92
N GLY A 70 -6.82 -4.98 6.12
CA GLY A 70 -7.67 -6.16 6.19
C GLY A 70 -7.67 -7.00 4.90
N VAL A 71 -7.66 -6.33 3.73
CA VAL A 71 -7.53 -7.00 2.42
C VAL A 71 -6.17 -7.70 2.31
N LEU A 72 -5.09 -7.01 2.67
CA LEU A 72 -3.74 -7.57 2.60
C LEU A 72 -3.56 -8.75 3.56
N THR A 73 -4.07 -8.65 4.79
CA THR A 73 -4.05 -9.74 5.76
C THR A 73 -4.83 -10.96 5.27
N ARG A 74 -5.97 -10.76 4.60
CA ARG A 74 -6.73 -11.86 3.99
C ARG A 74 -5.90 -12.56 2.91
N TYR A 75 -5.33 -11.83 1.96
CA TYR A 75 -4.50 -12.42 0.91
C TYR A 75 -3.26 -13.11 1.47
N TYR A 76 -2.62 -12.52 2.48
CA TYR A 76 -1.50 -13.16 3.17
C TYR A 76 -1.91 -14.49 3.81
N LYS A 77 -3.06 -14.54 4.48
CA LYS A 77 -3.58 -15.77 5.09
C LYS A 77 -3.91 -16.84 4.04
N GLU A 78 -4.52 -16.45 2.93
CA GLU A 78 -4.81 -17.35 1.80
C GLU A 78 -3.50 -17.88 1.17
N MET A 79 -2.49 -17.02 1.01
CA MET A 79 -1.18 -17.40 0.49
C MET A 79 -0.46 -18.37 1.44
N VAL A 80 -0.41 -18.08 2.74
CA VAL A 80 0.17 -18.96 3.75
C VAL A 80 -0.54 -20.30 3.79
N GLN A 81 -1.88 -20.32 3.74
CA GLN A 81 -2.67 -21.55 3.73
C GLN A 81 -2.43 -22.36 2.46
N THR A 82 -2.25 -21.70 1.32
CA THR A 82 -1.93 -22.35 0.04
C THR A 82 -0.51 -22.92 0.04
N LEU A 83 0.48 -22.17 0.51
CA LEU A 83 1.89 -22.58 0.59
C LEU A 83 2.14 -23.66 1.65
N SER A 84 1.39 -23.62 2.75
CA SER A 84 1.47 -24.60 3.86
C SER A 84 0.62 -25.83 3.62
N SER A 85 -0.23 -25.84 2.59
CA SER A 85 -1.00 -27.02 2.22
C SER A 85 -0.10 -28.10 1.64
N LYS A 86 -0.44 -29.38 1.87
CA LYS A 86 0.25 -30.48 1.21
C LYS A 86 0.25 -30.24 -0.30
N PRO A 87 1.38 -30.44 -1.01
CA PRO A 87 1.44 -30.25 -2.45
C PRO A 87 0.27 -30.99 -3.10
N ARG A 88 -0.63 -30.25 -3.77
CA ARG A 88 -1.83 -30.84 -4.38
C ARG A 88 -1.47 -31.95 -5.36
N THR A 89 -0.40 -31.75 -6.12
CA THR A 89 0.14 -32.77 -7.01
C THR A 89 1.20 -33.59 -6.28
N ARG A 90 0.95 -34.90 -6.17
CA ARG A 90 1.98 -35.87 -5.80
C ARG A 90 2.86 -36.13 -7.02
N MET A 91 4.11 -36.52 -6.78
CA MET A 91 4.99 -37.00 -7.84
C MET A 91 4.32 -38.24 -8.49
N PRO A 92 4.20 -38.28 -9.82
CA PRO A 92 3.62 -39.44 -10.49
C PRO A 92 4.46 -40.69 -10.19
N LYS A 93 3.81 -41.85 -10.07
CA LYS A 93 4.51 -43.12 -9.81
C LYS A 93 5.11 -43.69 -11.10
N GLU A 94 4.44 -43.45 -12.21
CA GLU A 94 4.82 -43.85 -13.56
C GLU A 94 4.44 -42.73 -14.50
N ALA A 95 5.24 -42.52 -15.53
CA ALA A 95 4.95 -41.57 -16.60
C ALA A 95 5.41 -42.17 -17.93
N ASP A 96 4.62 -41.91 -18.97
CA ASP A 96 4.92 -42.33 -20.34
C ASP A 96 5.50 -41.11 -21.10
N PRO A 97 6.72 -41.21 -21.66
CA PRO A 97 7.34 -40.11 -22.40
C PRO A 97 6.49 -39.56 -23.54
N LEU A 98 5.75 -40.42 -24.24
CA LEU A 98 4.89 -40.01 -25.36
C LEU A 98 3.68 -39.22 -24.85
N LYS A 99 3.01 -39.73 -23.80
CA LYS A 99 1.89 -39.01 -23.16
C LYS A 99 2.32 -37.67 -22.59
N PHE A 100 3.50 -37.58 -22.01
CA PHE A 100 4.04 -36.31 -21.50
C PHE A 100 4.21 -35.28 -22.61
N LYS A 101 4.76 -35.67 -23.79
CA LYS A 101 4.88 -34.74 -24.93
C LYS A 101 3.51 -34.30 -25.45
N GLU A 102 2.54 -35.19 -25.51
CA GLU A 102 1.16 -34.83 -25.89
C GLU A 102 0.52 -33.86 -24.89
N GLU A 103 0.68 -34.10 -23.59
CA GLU A 103 0.16 -33.24 -22.53
C GLU A 103 0.84 -31.87 -22.53
N LEU A 104 2.15 -31.81 -22.73
CA LEU A 104 2.89 -30.56 -22.88
C LEU A 104 2.34 -29.74 -24.06
N TYR A 105 2.13 -30.38 -25.21
CA TYR A 105 1.61 -29.71 -26.39
C TYR A 105 0.16 -29.23 -26.19
N LYS A 106 -0.70 -30.06 -25.58
CA LYS A 106 -2.08 -29.68 -25.22
C LYS A 106 -2.11 -28.50 -24.26
N ALA A 107 -1.24 -28.51 -23.25
CA ALA A 107 -1.12 -27.43 -22.27
C ALA A 107 -0.70 -26.12 -22.93
N GLN A 108 0.34 -26.15 -23.76
CA GLN A 108 0.80 -24.97 -24.51
C GLN A 108 -0.29 -24.41 -25.42
N THR A 109 -1.05 -25.28 -26.10
CA THR A 109 -2.13 -24.87 -27.00
C THR A 109 -3.29 -24.25 -26.23
N LYS A 110 -3.74 -24.90 -25.15
CA LYS A 110 -4.83 -24.41 -24.30
C LYS A 110 -4.47 -23.07 -23.67
N LEU A 111 -3.25 -22.95 -23.15
CA LEU A 111 -2.76 -21.70 -22.56
C LEU A 111 -2.72 -20.56 -23.59
N LYS A 112 -2.22 -20.81 -24.81
CA LYS A 112 -2.28 -19.81 -25.90
C LYS A 112 -3.71 -19.37 -26.20
N GLN A 113 -4.66 -20.31 -26.21
CA GLN A 113 -6.06 -20.01 -26.46
C GLN A 113 -6.66 -19.16 -25.33
N ASP A 114 -6.43 -19.54 -24.07
CA ASP A 114 -6.97 -18.84 -22.90
C ASP A 114 -6.33 -17.44 -22.74
N GLY A 115 -5.03 -17.32 -22.99
CA GLY A 115 -4.27 -16.07 -22.90
C GLY A 115 -4.48 -15.09 -24.07
N SER A 116 -5.11 -15.53 -25.17
CA SER A 116 -5.42 -14.66 -26.32
C SER A 116 -6.30 -13.47 -25.95
N SER A 117 -7.20 -13.66 -24.98
CA SER A 117 -8.14 -12.66 -24.50
C SER A 117 -7.49 -11.49 -23.73
N ILE A 118 -6.27 -11.68 -23.24
CA ILE A 118 -5.54 -10.72 -22.40
C ILE A 118 -4.17 -10.32 -22.99
N ASN A 119 -3.91 -10.65 -24.27
CA ASN A 119 -2.60 -10.46 -24.92
C ASN A 119 -1.43 -11.03 -24.11
N PHE A 120 -1.64 -12.18 -23.46
CA PHE A 120 -0.62 -12.79 -22.62
C PHE A 120 0.57 -13.28 -23.45
N GLN A 121 1.78 -12.86 -23.07
CA GLN A 121 3.01 -13.37 -23.67
C GLN A 121 3.50 -14.60 -22.92
N PHE A 122 3.36 -15.77 -23.54
CA PHE A 122 3.85 -17.02 -22.97
C PHE A 122 5.37 -17.17 -23.17
N PRO A 123 6.10 -17.65 -22.15
CA PRO A 123 7.48 -18.08 -22.34
C PRO A 123 7.55 -19.17 -23.42
N PRO A 124 8.49 -19.10 -24.38
CA PRO A 124 8.66 -20.13 -25.39
C PRO A 124 8.92 -21.48 -24.71
N SER A 125 8.17 -22.49 -25.15
CA SER A 125 8.23 -23.87 -24.65
C SER A 125 7.95 -24.05 -23.15
N LEU A 126 7.50 -23.01 -22.42
CA LEU A 126 7.24 -23.03 -20.98
C LEU A 126 8.43 -23.57 -20.14
N GLY A 127 9.66 -23.39 -20.61
CA GLY A 127 10.86 -23.95 -19.95
C GLY A 127 11.17 -25.41 -20.29
N PHE A 128 10.39 -26.06 -21.16
CA PHE A 128 10.60 -27.46 -21.60
C PHE A 128 11.28 -27.59 -22.97
N ALA A 129 12.00 -26.56 -23.44
CA ALA A 129 12.64 -26.56 -24.76
C ALA A 129 13.56 -27.78 -25.00
N LYS A 130 14.22 -28.28 -23.95
CA LYS A 130 15.04 -29.52 -23.99
C LYS A 130 14.23 -30.73 -24.47
N TYR A 131 13.00 -30.89 -23.99
CA TYR A 131 12.17 -32.08 -24.24
C TYR A 131 11.39 -32.02 -25.56
N GLU A 132 11.47 -30.92 -26.30
CA GLU A 132 10.96 -30.88 -27.68
C GLU A 132 11.79 -31.82 -28.57
N ARG A 133 13.12 -31.81 -28.39
CA ARG A 133 14.07 -32.56 -29.22
C ARG A 133 14.52 -33.88 -28.60
N GLU A 134 14.49 -33.98 -27.28
CA GLU A 134 15.00 -35.15 -26.55
C GLU A 134 13.85 -35.98 -25.95
N ILE A 135 14.12 -37.26 -25.65
CA ILE A 135 13.23 -38.10 -24.85
C ILE A 135 13.72 -38.01 -23.40
N PRO A 136 12.88 -37.57 -22.44
CA PRO A 136 13.27 -37.49 -21.04
C PRO A 136 13.66 -38.86 -20.49
N SER A 137 14.69 -38.93 -19.66
CA SER A 137 14.95 -40.14 -18.85
C SER A 137 13.83 -40.37 -17.83
N THR A 138 13.63 -41.59 -17.35
CA THR A 138 12.53 -41.93 -16.41
C THR A 138 12.52 -41.04 -15.15
N SER A 139 13.69 -40.68 -14.62
CA SER A 139 13.83 -39.79 -13.46
C SER A 139 13.49 -38.33 -13.80
N GLU A 140 13.92 -37.84 -14.97
CA GLU A 140 13.59 -36.49 -15.44
C GLU A 140 12.12 -36.36 -15.81
N LEU A 141 11.50 -37.44 -16.31
CA LEU A 141 10.11 -37.47 -16.74
C LEU A 141 9.14 -37.20 -15.57
N LEU A 142 9.38 -37.82 -14.42
CA LEU A 142 8.53 -37.61 -13.24
C LEU A 142 8.62 -36.17 -12.72
N ILE A 143 9.81 -35.57 -12.80
CA ILE A 143 10.06 -34.17 -12.45
C ILE A 143 9.38 -33.25 -13.49
N GLY A 144 9.53 -33.54 -14.78
CA GLY A 144 8.95 -32.76 -15.87
C GLY A 144 7.43 -32.75 -15.84
N VAL A 145 6.78 -33.89 -15.60
CA VAL A 145 5.31 -33.97 -15.42
C VAL A 145 4.85 -33.10 -14.26
N LYS A 146 5.59 -33.10 -13.14
CA LYS A 146 5.27 -32.29 -11.98
C LYS A 146 5.48 -30.80 -12.24
N GLN A 147 6.56 -30.43 -12.93
CA GLN A 147 6.82 -29.05 -13.34
C GLN A 147 5.71 -28.54 -14.28
N LEU A 148 5.26 -29.37 -15.22
CA LEU A 148 4.21 -29.01 -16.17
C LEU A 148 2.89 -28.71 -15.45
N ASP A 149 2.52 -29.55 -14.49
CA ASP A 149 1.32 -29.34 -13.67
C ASP A 149 1.40 -28.06 -12.82
N ILE A 150 2.57 -27.74 -12.24
CA ILE A 150 2.78 -26.47 -11.53
C ILE A 150 2.60 -25.29 -12.48
N ILE A 151 3.17 -25.34 -13.69
CA ILE A 151 3.05 -24.25 -14.68
C ILE A 151 1.59 -24.06 -15.08
N GLN A 152 0.85 -25.14 -15.35
CA GLN A 152 -0.56 -25.03 -15.68
C GLN A 152 -1.36 -24.34 -14.57
N GLN A 153 -1.07 -24.64 -13.30
CA GLN A 153 -1.72 -23.98 -12.16
C GLN A 153 -1.36 -22.49 -12.09
N ILE A 154 -0.07 -22.15 -12.22
CA ILE A 154 0.39 -20.76 -12.21
C ILE A 154 -0.25 -19.98 -13.35
N CYS A 155 -0.18 -20.50 -14.58
CA CYS A 155 -0.78 -19.84 -15.73
C CYS A 155 -2.31 -19.71 -15.61
N GLY A 156 -3.00 -20.71 -15.04
CA GLY A 156 -4.43 -20.62 -14.75
C GLY A 156 -4.77 -19.47 -13.80
N LEU A 157 -4.03 -19.35 -12.69
CA LEU A 157 -4.18 -18.25 -11.74
C LEU A 157 -3.91 -16.89 -12.39
N MET A 158 -2.92 -16.82 -13.29
CA MET A 158 -2.59 -15.59 -14.01
C MET A 158 -3.67 -15.15 -14.99
N VAL A 159 -4.25 -16.10 -15.73
CA VAL A 159 -5.38 -15.83 -16.64
C VAL A 159 -6.59 -15.34 -15.84
N GLU A 160 -6.93 -16.00 -14.73
CA GLU A 160 -8.00 -15.56 -13.82
C GLU A 160 -7.75 -14.15 -13.26
N SER A 161 -6.50 -13.86 -12.91
CA SER A 161 -6.08 -12.59 -12.33
C SER A 161 -5.81 -11.49 -13.38
N LYS A 162 -5.95 -11.79 -14.68
CA LYS A 162 -5.66 -10.89 -15.81
C LYS A 162 -4.26 -10.27 -15.78
N VAL A 163 -3.25 -11.03 -15.36
CA VAL A 163 -1.86 -10.58 -15.37
C VAL A 163 -1.28 -10.80 -16.78
N PRO A 164 -0.83 -9.77 -17.51
CA PRO A 164 -0.54 -9.88 -18.95
C PRO A 164 0.86 -10.41 -19.29
N GLU A 165 1.81 -10.48 -18.35
CA GLU A 165 3.20 -10.84 -18.67
C GLU A 165 3.89 -11.65 -17.55
N VAL A 166 4.75 -12.60 -17.94
CA VAL A 166 5.74 -13.27 -17.06
C VAL A 166 7.13 -13.06 -17.63
N THR A 167 8.03 -12.49 -16.84
CA THR A 167 9.41 -12.15 -17.25
C THR A 167 10.38 -13.35 -17.18
N ALA A 168 9.97 -14.50 -17.71
CA ALA A 168 10.67 -15.80 -17.68
C ALA A 168 10.41 -16.67 -16.43
N ILE A 169 10.34 -17.98 -16.66
CA ILE A 169 10.23 -19.02 -15.63
C ILE A 169 11.50 -19.87 -15.77
N GLU A 170 12.41 -19.77 -14.80
CA GLU A 170 13.56 -20.67 -14.69
C GLU A 170 13.31 -21.64 -13.53
N PHE A 171 13.36 -22.94 -13.82
CA PHE A 171 13.32 -23.97 -12.79
C PHE A 171 14.75 -24.21 -12.32
N GLU A 172 15.06 -23.82 -11.10
CA GLU A 172 16.32 -24.20 -10.47
C GLU A 172 16.41 -25.73 -10.37
N GLU A 173 17.55 -26.28 -10.78
CA GLU A 173 17.83 -27.70 -10.57
C GLU A 173 17.81 -27.99 -9.06
N ALA A 174 17.20 -29.11 -8.66
CA ALA A 174 16.97 -29.49 -7.26
C ALA A 174 18.24 -29.69 -6.40
N LYS A 175 19.44 -29.34 -6.91
CA LYS A 175 20.71 -29.49 -6.21
C LYS A 175 20.97 -28.41 -5.15
N ASP A 176 20.27 -27.27 -5.15
CA ASP A 176 20.59 -26.15 -4.25
C ASP A 176 19.60 -25.89 -3.09
N VAL A 177 18.49 -26.63 -2.99
CA VAL A 177 17.49 -26.40 -1.92
C VAL A 177 18.00 -26.78 -0.51
N MET A 178 19.09 -27.54 -0.41
CA MET A 178 19.70 -27.95 0.88
C MET A 178 20.69 -26.94 1.48
N ARG A 179 20.87 -25.75 0.89
CA ARG A 179 21.78 -24.70 1.44
C ARG A 179 21.08 -23.61 2.25
N GLY A 180 19.75 -23.66 2.36
CA GLY A 180 18.95 -22.60 3.00
C GLY A 180 18.21 -23.01 4.26
N SER A 181 18.78 -23.86 5.13
CA SER A 181 18.19 -24.17 6.44
C SER A 181 18.89 -23.40 7.57
N ASP A 182 18.81 -22.07 7.52
CA ASP A 182 19.13 -21.16 8.65
C ASP A 182 17.93 -20.27 9.00
N ILE A 183 16.70 -20.76 8.83
CA ILE A 183 15.55 -20.16 9.49
C ILE A 183 15.47 -20.76 10.89
N ALA A 184 16.29 -20.19 11.76
CA ALA A 184 16.22 -20.39 13.20
C ALA A 184 14.84 -19.94 13.70
N TYR A 185 13.96 -20.91 14.00
CA TYR A 185 12.86 -20.67 14.93
C TYR A 185 13.48 -20.60 16.32
N LYS A 186 13.59 -19.39 16.88
CA LYS A 186 13.74 -19.23 18.33
C LYS A 186 12.35 -19.19 18.95
N GLU A 187 12.14 -20.13 19.88
CA GLU A 187 11.05 -20.15 20.85
C GLU A 187 11.02 -18.90 21.73
#